data_AF-A0A151MQ81-F1
#
_entry.id   AF-A0A151MQ81-F1
#
_cell.length_a   1.000
_cell.length_b   1.000
_cell.length_c   1.000
_cell.angle_alpha   90.00
_cell.angle_beta   90.00
_cell.angle_gamma   90.00
#
_symmetry.space_group_name_H-M   'P 1'
#
loop_
_entity.id
_entity.type
_entity.pdbx_description
1 polymer ?
#
loop_
_entity_poly.entity_id
_entity_poly.type
_entity_poly.pdbx_seq_one_letter_code
_entity_poly.pdbx_strand_id
1 'polypeptide(L)'
;MKNSVQAYYLRRTFARAISITDQEGGPTLKEFWKGFNILNAVKNIGESWKEIKESNLNGVCKKLCPEFVSDFQGFEDQVDEVTADIVKMAGQLQLEVEKEDVEELLDSHIQELTSEELVHLEEQRKAENQARIQESPAQGTMTTKQMSEAFKHLEAAVAIFEEMDPNL
;
A
#
# COMPACT_ATOMS: atom_id res chain seq x y z
N MET A 1 -0.07 -18.37 -10.62
CA MET A 1 -1.12 -17.38 -10.29
C MET A 1 -0.73 -16.17 -11.10
N LYS A 2 -1.52 -15.74 -12.10
CA LYS A 2 -1.25 -14.46 -12.78
C LYS A 2 -1.16 -13.40 -11.68
N ASN A 3 -0.17 -12.51 -11.75
CA ASN A 3 0.10 -11.53 -10.69
C ASN A 3 -0.96 -10.42 -10.67
N SER A 4 -2.16 -10.76 -10.19
CA SER A 4 -3.33 -9.89 -10.18
C SER A 4 -3.02 -8.55 -9.48
N VAL A 5 -2.34 -8.59 -8.34
CA VAL A 5 -1.91 -7.38 -7.60
C VAL A 5 -1.08 -6.44 -8.48
N GLN A 6 -0.14 -6.96 -9.27
CA GLN A 6 0.69 -6.14 -10.15
C GLN A 6 -0.13 -5.55 -11.30
N ALA A 7 -1.08 -6.32 -11.87
CA ALA A 7 -1.97 -5.83 -12.91
C ALA A 7 -2.85 -4.67 -12.40
N TYR A 8 -3.50 -4.83 -11.24
CA TYR A 8 -4.28 -3.77 -10.62
C TYR A 8 -3.42 -2.54 -10.27
N TYR A 9 -2.19 -2.75 -9.80
CA TYR A 9 -1.23 -1.68 -9.54
C TYR A 9 -0.90 -0.88 -10.80
N LEU A 10 -0.59 -1.57 -11.90
CA LEU A 10 -0.25 -0.92 -13.16
C LEU A 10 -1.43 -0.13 -13.72
N ARG A 11 -2.62 -0.75 -13.76
CA ARG A 11 -3.87 -0.10 -14.18
C ARG A 11 -4.13 1.17 -13.38
N ARG A 12 -4.02 1.11 -12.06
CA ARG A 12 -4.24 2.27 -11.19
C ARG A 12 -3.18 3.35 -11.39
N THR A 13 -1.94 2.96 -11.65
CA THR A 13 -0.87 3.91 -11.95
C THR A 13 -1.17 4.67 -13.25
N PHE A 14 -1.63 3.98 -14.29
CA PHE A 14 -2.00 4.61 -15.56
C PHE A 14 -3.25 5.49 -15.42
N ALA A 15 -4.28 5.00 -14.74
CA ALA A 15 -5.49 5.80 -14.46
C ALA A 15 -5.15 7.12 -13.73
N ARG A 16 -4.21 7.06 -12.77
CA ARG A 16 -3.74 8.24 -12.05
C ARG A 16 -2.91 9.17 -12.92
N ALA A 17 -2.06 8.62 -13.79
CA ALA A 17 -1.31 9.41 -14.77
C ALA A 17 -2.28 10.19 -15.67
N ILE A 18 -3.24 9.51 -16.29
CA ILE A 18 -4.28 10.10 -17.13
C ILE A 18 -5.02 11.20 -16.38
N SER A 19 -5.54 10.89 -15.18
CA SER A 19 -6.30 11.85 -14.38
C SER A 19 -5.52 13.12 -14.01
N ILE A 20 -4.19 13.09 -13.99
CA ILE A 20 -3.34 14.23 -13.67
C ILE A 20 -2.92 14.96 -14.95
N THR A 21 -2.57 14.23 -16.00
CA THR A 21 -2.13 14.81 -17.27
C THR A 21 -3.27 15.45 -18.06
N ASP A 22 -4.51 14.96 -17.89
CA ASP A 22 -5.70 15.50 -18.58
C ASP A 22 -6.25 16.78 -17.93
N GLN A 23 -5.72 17.20 -16.78
CA GLN A 23 -6.13 18.44 -16.14
C GLN A 23 -5.70 19.65 -16.97
N GLU A 24 -6.52 20.71 -17.00
CA GLU A 24 -6.14 21.96 -17.67
C GLU A 24 -4.90 22.55 -16.99
N GLY A 25 -3.81 22.71 -17.75
CA GLY A 25 -2.50 23.09 -17.20
C GLY A 25 -1.79 21.97 -16.42
N GLY A 26 -2.23 20.72 -16.57
CA GLY A 26 -1.61 19.54 -15.98
C GLY A 26 -0.19 19.28 -16.51
N PRO A 27 0.61 18.50 -15.77
CA PRO A 27 1.97 18.17 -16.19
C PRO A 27 1.98 17.26 -17.42
N THR A 28 3.07 17.28 -18.16
CA THR A 28 3.35 16.24 -19.16
C THR A 28 3.50 14.87 -18.48
N LEU A 29 3.29 13.78 -19.23
CA LEU A 29 3.52 12.43 -18.72
C LEU A 29 4.95 12.24 -18.17
N LYS A 30 5.95 12.87 -18.82
CA LYS A 30 7.34 12.88 -18.36
C LYS A 30 7.51 13.55 -17.00
N GLU A 31 6.83 14.67 -16.77
CA GLU A 31 6.86 15.38 -15.48
C GLU A 31 6.11 14.61 -14.40
N PHE A 32 4.99 13.97 -14.74
CA PHE A 32 4.30 13.05 -13.84
C PHE A 32 5.25 11.96 -13.34
N TRP A 33 5.96 11.28 -14.25
CA TRP A 33 6.90 10.21 -13.86
C TRP A 33 8.08 10.73 -13.04
N LYS A 34 8.61 11.92 -13.34
CA LYS A 34 9.65 12.57 -12.52
C LYS A 34 9.16 12.91 -11.11
N GLY A 35 7.88 13.23 -10.96
CA GLY A 35 7.23 13.48 -9.67
C GLY A 35 6.75 12.21 -8.95
N PHE A 36 6.80 11.04 -9.61
CA PHE A 36 6.34 9.79 -9.04
C PHE A 36 7.36 9.29 -7.99
N ASN A 37 6.91 9.15 -6.74
CA ASN A 37 7.77 8.79 -5.62
C ASN A 37 7.23 7.57 -4.85
N ILE A 38 7.99 7.12 -3.85
CA ILE A 38 7.68 5.93 -3.04
C ILE A 38 6.30 6.07 -2.36
N LEU A 39 5.92 7.26 -1.89
CA LEU A 39 4.61 7.47 -1.29
C LEU A 39 3.48 7.24 -2.29
N ASN A 40 3.66 7.64 -3.55
CA ASN A 40 2.70 7.35 -4.61
C ASN A 40 2.60 5.85 -4.88
N ALA A 41 3.73 5.14 -4.92
CA ALA A 41 3.76 3.69 -5.07
C ALA A 41 3.02 2.97 -3.92
N VAL A 42 3.34 3.30 -2.67
CA VAL A 42 2.68 2.70 -1.49
C VAL A 42 1.17 2.95 -1.49
N LYS A 43 0.73 4.16 -1.85
CA LYS A 43 -0.70 4.45 -2.01
C LYS A 43 -1.34 3.61 -3.11
N ASN A 44 -0.68 3.48 -4.26
CA ASN A 44 -1.18 2.64 -5.36
C ASN A 44 -1.29 1.16 -4.94
N ILE A 45 -0.32 0.62 -4.19
CA ILE A 45 -0.38 -0.75 -3.66
C ILE A 45 -1.59 -0.93 -2.74
N GLY A 46 -1.72 -0.06 -1.74
CA GLY A 46 -2.82 -0.17 -0.76
C GLY A 46 -4.19 -0.06 -1.40
N GLU A 47 -4.33 0.78 -2.42
CA GLU A 47 -5.58 0.92 -3.16
C GLU A 47 -5.83 -0.24 -4.12
N SER A 48 -4.79 -0.78 -4.77
CA SER A 48 -4.92 -1.97 -5.64
C SER A 48 -5.41 -3.18 -4.85
N TRP A 49 -4.97 -3.32 -3.60
CA TRP A 49 -5.43 -4.37 -2.71
C TRP A 49 -6.94 -4.29 -2.41
N LYS A 50 -7.52 -3.09 -2.41
CA LYS A 50 -8.97 -2.89 -2.21
C LYS A 50 -9.80 -3.29 -3.44
N GLU A 51 -9.19 -3.30 -4.62
CA GLU A 51 -9.86 -3.67 -5.87
C GLU A 51 -9.86 -5.18 -6.11
N ILE A 52 -8.98 -5.91 -5.41
CA ILE A 52 -8.94 -7.37 -5.46
C ILE A 52 -10.13 -7.93 -4.68
N LYS A 53 -10.91 -8.79 -5.33
CA LYS A 53 -12.04 -9.47 -4.69
C LYS A 53 -11.60 -10.30 -3.50
N GLU A 54 -12.44 -10.33 -2.48
CA GLU A 54 -12.21 -11.12 -1.26
C GLU A 54 -12.02 -12.61 -1.56
N SER A 55 -12.70 -13.16 -2.58
CA SER A 55 -12.50 -14.54 -3.05
C SER A 55 -11.05 -14.81 -3.46
N ASN A 56 -10.42 -13.87 -4.18
CA ASN A 56 -9.04 -13.98 -4.62
C ASN A 56 -8.06 -13.85 -3.45
N LEU A 57 -8.33 -12.95 -2.50
CA LEU A 57 -7.55 -12.84 -1.25
C LEU A 57 -7.66 -14.11 -0.41
N ASN A 58 -8.86 -14.69 -0.29
CA ASN A 58 -9.11 -15.94 0.41
C ASN A 58 -8.36 -17.12 -0.25
N GLY A 59 -8.21 -17.11 -1.57
CA GLY A 59 -7.39 -18.09 -2.27
C GLY A 59 -5.89 -17.99 -1.95
N VAL A 60 -5.35 -16.76 -1.88
CA VAL A 60 -3.98 -16.51 -1.44
C VAL A 60 -3.80 -16.94 0.03
N CYS A 61 -4.71 -16.52 0.91
CA CYS A 61 -4.71 -16.91 2.31
C CYS A 61 -4.83 -18.43 2.50
N LYS A 62 -5.64 -19.13 1.69
CA LYS A 62 -5.76 -20.59 1.73
C LYS A 62 -4.44 -21.29 1.38
N LYS A 63 -3.66 -20.74 0.44
CA LYS A 63 -2.35 -21.29 0.06
C LYS A 63 -1.31 -21.09 1.16
N LEU A 64 -1.33 -19.93 1.83
CA LEU A 64 -0.35 -19.57 2.86
C LEU A 64 -0.68 -20.20 4.22
N CYS A 65 -1.94 -20.11 4.65
CA CYS A 65 -2.41 -20.61 5.94
C CYS A 65 -3.77 -21.31 5.76
N PRO A 66 -3.79 -22.59 5.34
CA PRO A 66 -5.00 -23.30 4.95
C PRO A 66 -6.08 -23.38 6.05
N GLU A 67 -5.66 -23.23 7.32
CA GLU A 67 -6.49 -23.35 8.51
C GLU A 67 -7.45 -22.16 8.70
N PHE A 68 -7.15 -21.01 8.10
CA PHE A 68 -7.93 -19.78 8.26
C PHE A 68 -9.02 -19.57 7.21
N VAL A 69 -9.13 -20.48 6.22
CA VAL A 69 -10.11 -20.36 5.13
C VAL A 69 -10.81 -21.71 4.91
N SER A 70 -12.06 -21.84 5.35
CA SER A 70 -12.87 -23.07 5.20
C SER A 70 -13.52 -23.19 3.82
N ASP A 71 -13.98 -22.07 3.24
CA ASP A 71 -14.97 -22.08 2.14
C ASP A 71 -14.45 -21.42 0.85
N PHE A 72 -13.21 -21.71 0.45
CA PHE A 72 -12.64 -21.15 -0.78
C PHE A 72 -13.36 -21.71 -2.03
N GLN A 73 -14.04 -20.84 -2.77
CA GLN A 73 -14.83 -21.20 -3.96
C GLN A 73 -14.04 -21.12 -5.28
N GLY A 74 -12.73 -20.82 -5.24
CA GLY A 74 -11.91 -20.60 -6.42
C GLY A 74 -11.58 -19.13 -6.67
N PHE A 75 -10.75 -18.88 -7.68
CA PHE A 75 -10.39 -17.54 -8.12
C PHE A 75 -11.35 -17.08 -9.22
N GLU A 76 -11.79 -15.83 -9.16
CA GLU A 76 -12.31 -15.14 -10.35
C GLU A 76 -11.13 -14.44 -11.01
N ASP A 77 -10.66 -15.00 -12.13
CA ASP A 77 -9.58 -14.41 -12.90
C ASP A 77 -10.11 -13.25 -13.74
N GLN A 78 -9.86 -12.02 -13.29
CA GLN A 78 -10.15 -10.78 -14.01
C GLN A 78 -8.90 -10.18 -14.65
N VAL A 79 -7.75 -10.87 -14.63
CA VAL A 79 -6.49 -10.28 -15.09
C VAL A 79 -6.55 -9.95 -16.58
N ASP A 80 -7.20 -10.77 -17.40
CA ASP A 80 -7.33 -10.48 -18.83
C ASP A 80 -8.16 -9.20 -19.12
N GLU A 81 -9.19 -8.94 -18.32
CA GLU A 81 -9.99 -7.70 -18.39
C GLU A 81 -9.14 -6.49 -17.95
N VAL A 82 -8.41 -6.63 -16.84
CA VAL A 82 -7.50 -5.60 -16.31
C VAL A 82 -6.37 -5.30 -17.30
N THR A 83 -5.83 -6.31 -17.98
CA THR A 83 -4.80 -6.15 -19.01
C THR A 83 -5.34 -5.38 -20.23
N ALA A 84 -6.56 -5.68 -20.67
CA ALA A 84 -7.21 -4.91 -21.74
C ALA A 84 -7.41 -3.43 -21.36
N ASP A 85 -7.79 -3.16 -20.11
CA ASP A 85 -7.88 -1.81 -19.56
C ASP A 85 -6.52 -1.09 -19.59
N ILE A 86 -5.44 -1.77 -19.20
CA ILE A 86 -4.08 -1.20 -19.19
C ILE A 86 -3.65 -0.80 -20.61
N VAL A 87 -3.82 -1.69 -21.59
CA VAL A 87 -3.49 -1.42 -23.01
C VAL A 87 -4.27 -0.21 -23.52
N LYS A 88 -5.57 -0.14 -23.22
CA LYS A 88 -6.39 1.01 -23.58
C LYS A 88 -5.88 2.31 -22.94
N MET A 89 -5.53 2.29 -21.66
CA MET A 89 -4.99 3.45 -20.94
C MET A 89 -3.61 3.86 -21.48
N ALA A 90 -2.78 2.91 -21.88
CA ALA A 90 -1.50 3.18 -22.52
C ALA A 90 -1.69 4.01 -23.80
N GLY A 91 -2.68 3.64 -24.63
CA GLY A 91 -3.05 4.43 -25.81
C GLY A 91 -3.50 5.85 -25.49
N GLN A 92 -4.26 6.06 -24.39
CA GLN A 92 -4.63 7.41 -23.93
C GLN A 92 -3.41 8.24 -23.52
N LEU A 93 -2.41 7.58 -22.94
CA LEU A 93 -1.11 8.15 -22.58
C LEU A 93 -0.15 8.28 -23.77
N GLN A 94 -0.58 7.94 -24.99
CA GLN A 94 0.22 7.95 -26.22
C GLN A 94 1.45 7.03 -26.13
N LEU A 95 1.29 5.89 -25.45
CA LEU A 95 2.27 4.82 -25.37
C LEU A 95 1.89 3.71 -26.34
N GLU A 96 2.88 3.17 -27.05
CA GLU A 96 2.73 1.95 -27.86
C GLU A 96 2.97 0.74 -26.96
N VAL A 97 1.88 0.12 -26.51
CA VAL A 97 1.89 -1.05 -25.60
C VAL A 97 0.85 -2.04 -26.09
N GLU A 98 1.27 -3.27 -26.32
CA GLU A 98 0.41 -4.39 -26.67
C GLU A 98 0.12 -5.28 -25.45
N LYS A 99 -0.78 -6.24 -25.61
CA LYS A 99 -1.15 -7.17 -24.54
C LYS A 99 0.06 -7.96 -24.05
N GLU A 100 0.89 -8.40 -24.99
CA GLU A 100 2.08 -9.21 -24.74
C GLU A 100 3.13 -8.44 -23.90
N ASP A 101 3.26 -7.13 -24.10
CA ASP A 101 4.17 -6.29 -23.30
C ASP A 101 3.73 -6.25 -21.83
N VAL A 102 2.41 -6.18 -21.59
CA VAL A 102 1.85 -6.21 -20.24
C VAL A 102 2.03 -7.59 -19.62
N GLU A 103 1.80 -8.66 -20.36
CA GLU A 103 2.00 -10.03 -19.88
C GLU A 103 3.48 -10.29 -19.53
N GLU A 104 4.42 -9.89 -20.40
CA GLU A 104 5.85 -9.99 -20.12
C GLU A 104 6.24 -9.21 -18.86
N LEU A 105 5.72 -7.99 -18.69
CA LEU A 105 5.97 -7.18 -17.49
C LEU A 105 5.41 -7.83 -16.22
N LEU A 106 4.22 -8.42 -16.29
CA LEU A 106 3.60 -9.10 -15.14
C LEU A 106 4.31 -10.42 -14.78
N ASP A 107 4.90 -11.08 -15.78
CA ASP A 107 5.71 -12.28 -15.55
C ASP A 107 7.16 -11.93 -15.16
N SER A 108 7.58 -10.68 -15.36
CA SER A 108 8.86 -10.19 -14.87
C SER A 108 8.87 -10.12 -13.34
N HIS A 109 9.96 -10.60 -12.73
CA HIS A 109 10.15 -10.62 -11.28
C HIS A 109 9.21 -11.53 -10.46
N ILE A 110 9.01 -12.77 -10.91
CA ILE A 110 8.54 -13.89 -10.07
C ILE A 110 9.70 -14.49 -9.26
N GLN A 111 10.69 -13.70 -8.83
CA GLN A 111 11.65 -14.19 -7.84
C GLN A 111 11.01 -13.98 -6.48
N GLU A 112 10.28 -14.99 -6.00
CA GLU A 112 9.80 -15.02 -4.62
C GLU A 112 11.02 -14.91 -3.69
N LEU A 113 10.97 -13.96 -2.76
CA LEU A 113 11.97 -13.88 -1.71
C LEU A 113 11.91 -15.18 -0.91
N THR A 114 13.06 -15.82 -0.77
CA THR A 114 13.21 -16.99 0.10
C THR A 114 12.97 -16.61 1.56
N SER A 115 12.61 -17.59 2.39
CA SER A 115 12.50 -17.41 3.84
C SER A 115 13.76 -16.80 4.45
N GLU A 116 14.92 -17.20 3.93
CA GLU A 116 16.24 -16.75 4.33
C GLU A 116 16.46 -15.27 3.98
N GLU A 117 16.08 -14.85 2.78
CA GLU A 117 16.14 -13.45 2.35
C GLU A 117 15.19 -12.56 3.15
N LEU A 118 13.99 -13.06 3.50
CA LEU A 118 13.04 -12.34 4.35
C LEU A 118 13.59 -12.13 5.77
N VAL A 119 14.22 -13.16 6.35
CA VAL A 119 14.88 -13.06 7.65
C VAL A 119 16.01 -12.03 7.60
N HIS A 120 16.83 -12.07 6.56
CA HIS A 120 17.93 -11.13 6.40
C HIS A 120 17.46 -9.67 6.27
N LEU A 121 16.40 -9.42 5.49
CA LEU A 121 15.79 -8.09 5.37
C LEU A 121 15.23 -7.59 6.71
N GLU A 122 14.66 -8.47 7.52
CA GLU A 122 14.16 -8.12 8.86
C GLU A 122 15.31 -7.77 9.82
N GLU A 123 16.42 -8.50 9.76
CA GLU A 123 17.63 -8.21 10.53
C GLU A 123 18.23 -6.87 10.12
N GLN A 124 18.32 -6.58 8.82
CA GLN A 124 18.77 -5.29 8.30
C GLN A 124 17.86 -4.14 8.79
N ARG A 125 16.54 -4.30 8.69
CA ARG A 125 15.57 -3.30 9.17
C ARG A 125 15.75 -2.99 10.66
N LYS A 126 16.00 -4.01 11.48
CA LYS A 126 16.25 -3.86 12.92
C LYS A 126 17.55 -3.11 13.19
N ALA A 127 18.61 -3.42 12.45
CA ALA A 127 19.90 -2.74 12.57
C ALA A 127 19.80 -1.24 12.16
N GLU A 128 19.12 -0.94 11.04
CA GLU A 128 18.89 0.43 10.58
C GLU A 128 18.06 1.26 11.57
N ASN A 129 17.00 0.67 12.14
CA ASN A 129 16.19 1.33 13.15
C ASN A 129 16.99 1.60 14.45
N GLN A 130 17.86 0.68 14.86
CA GLN A 130 18.73 0.87 16.02
C GLN A 130 19.80 1.96 15.77
N ALA A 131 20.34 2.05 14.56
CA ALA A 131 21.28 3.12 14.19
C ALA A 131 20.59 4.49 14.16
N ARG A 132 19.37 4.58 13.61
CA ARG A 132 18.58 5.82 13.55
C ARG A 132 18.20 6.39 14.93
N ILE A 133 17.99 5.52 15.92
CA ILE A 133 17.73 5.92 17.31
C ILE A 133 19.00 6.48 17.98
N GLN A 134 20.18 6.05 17.55
CA GLN A 134 21.46 6.51 18.10
C GLN A 134 21.97 7.82 17.48
N GLU A 135 21.56 8.14 16.24
CA GLU A 135 22.11 9.28 15.48
C GLU A 135 21.33 10.61 15.61
N SER A 136 20.17 10.70 16.29
CA SER A 136 19.49 11.99 16.49
C SER A 136 18.61 12.08 17.74
N PRO A 137 18.73 13.13 18.59
CA PRO A 137 17.67 13.47 19.52
C PRO A 137 16.53 14.15 18.73
N ALA A 138 15.42 13.44 18.58
CA ALA A 138 14.24 13.94 17.89
C ALA A 138 13.75 15.27 18.53
N GLN A 139 14.01 16.38 17.84
CA GLN A 139 13.44 17.69 18.18
C GLN A 139 11.91 17.57 18.13
N GLY A 140 11.27 17.74 19.29
CA GLY A 140 9.80 17.72 19.44
C GLY A 140 9.21 16.48 20.11
N THR A 141 10.01 15.55 20.63
CA THR A 141 9.45 14.36 21.32
C THR A 141 9.10 14.67 22.76
N MET A 142 7.82 14.54 23.12
CA MET A 142 7.35 14.69 24.49
C MET A 142 7.98 13.61 25.39
N THR A 143 8.64 14.03 26.46
CA THR A 143 9.25 13.11 27.43
C THR A 143 8.20 12.39 28.26
N THR A 144 8.55 11.21 28.81
CA THR A 144 7.66 10.46 29.73
C THR A 144 7.23 11.27 30.94
N LYS A 145 8.07 12.19 31.42
CA LYS A 145 7.73 13.12 32.50
C LYS A 145 6.64 14.12 32.07
N GLN A 146 6.75 14.69 30.87
CA GLN A 146 5.74 15.60 30.33
C GLN A 146 4.41 14.88 30.08
N MET A 147 4.46 13.62 29.65
CA MET A 147 3.26 12.78 29.49
C MET A 147 2.57 12.50 30.84
N SER A 148 3.34 12.12 31.86
CA SER A 148 2.80 11.90 33.21
C SER A 148 2.13 13.15 33.78
N GLU A 149 2.69 14.34 33.52
CA GLU A 149 2.09 15.59 33.97
C GLU A 149 0.77 15.90 33.23
N ALA A 150 0.70 15.66 31.92
CA ALA A 150 -0.53 15.83 31.14
C ALA A 150 -1.68 14.92 31.63
N PHE A 151 -1.36 13.68 32.00
CA PHE A 151 -2.38 12.75 32.52
C PHE A 151 -2.98 13.18 33.86
N LYS A 152 -2.20 13.79 34.76
CA LYS A 152 -2.75 14.34 36.01
C LYS A 152 -3.79 15.43 35.75
N HIS A 153 -3.59 16.25 34.73
CA HIS A 153 -4.56 17.28 34.35
C HIS A 153 -5.85 16.68 33.77
N LEU A 154 -5.75 15.56 33.04
CA LEU A 154 -6.91 14.83 32.54
C LEU A 154 -7.71 14.18 33.68
N GLU A 155 -7.04 13.54 34.63
CA GLU A 155 -7.70 12.97 35.82
C GLU A 155 -8.44 14.06 36.62
N ALA A 156 -7.82 15.23 36.83
CA ALA A 156 -8.46 16.36 37.49
C ALA A 156 -9.68 16.87 36.71
N ALA A 157 -9.61 16.93 35.38
CA ALA A 157 -10.73 17.34 34.55
C ALA A 157 -11.89 16.32 34.61
N VAL A 158 -11.60 15.03 34.60
CA VAL A 158 -12.61 13.96 34.73
C VAL A 158 -13.33 14.06 36.08
N ALA A 159 -12.59 14.25 37.18
CA ALA A 159 -13.20 14.39 38.51
C ALA A 159 -14.17 15.59 38.59
N ILE A 160 -13.86 16.70 37.91
CA ILE A 160 -14.77 17.86 37.84
C ILE A 160 -16.05 17.49 37.07
N PHE A 161 -15.95 16.74 35.97
CA PHE A 161 -17.13 16.34 35.21
C PHE A 161 -17.99 15.32 35.96
N GLU A 162 -17.39 14.41 36.72
CA GLU A 162 -18.11 13.47 37.59
C GLU A 162 -18.86 14.18 38.72
N GLU A 163 -18.28 15.21 39.35
CA GLU A 163 -18.95 16.00 40.39
C GLU A 163 -20.17 16.78 39.84
N MET A 164 -20.12 17.16 38.56
CA MET A 164 -21.20 17.89 37.90
C MET A 164 -22.23 17.00 37.21
N ASP A 165 -22.04 15.67 37.17
CA ASP A 165 -22.99 14.76 36.53
C ASP A 165 -24.16 14.46 37.48
N PRO A 166 -25.39 14.91 37.17
CA PRO A 166 -26.55 14.67 38.02
C PRO A 166 -27.06 13.21 37.96
N ASN A 167 -26.46 12.34 37.14
CA ASN A 167 -26.85 10.93 36.98
C ASN A 167 -25.81 9.93 37.49
N LEU A 168 -24.75 10.39 38.18
CA LEU A 168 -23.83 9.52 38.92
C LEU A 168 -24.42 9.06 40.27
#